data_AF-A0A562MJF8-F1
#
_entry.id   AF-A0A562MJF8-F1
#
_cell.length_a   1.000
_cell.length_b   1.000
_cell.length_c   1.000
_cell.angle_alpha   90.00
_cell.angle_beta   90.00
_cell.angle_gamma   90.00
#
_symmetry.space_group_name_H-M   'P 1'
#
loop_
_entity.id
_entity.type
_entity.pdbx_description
1 polymer ?
#
loop_
_entity_poly.entity_id
_entity_poly.type
_entity_poly.pdbx_seq_one_letter_code
_entity_poly.pdbx_strand_id
1 'polypeptide(L)'
;MINLNVFSQILSLIDRELFKDLVSKHKSDKHQKGINSWTHLVSMLFCHFSSADSVRDISNGLRSTTGNLNHLGVVRAPSKSNISYI
;
A
#
# COMPACT_ATOMS: atom_id res chain seq x y z
N MET A 1 -13.13 18.35 -9.85
CA MET A 1 -13.36 17.12 -9.04
C MET A 1 -12.17 16.22 -9.26
N ILE A 2 -11.47 15.80 -8.21
CA ILE A 2 -10.39 14.82 -8.33
C ILE A 2 -11.06 13.46 -8.58
N ASN A 3 -10.81 12.84 -9.74
CA ASN A 3 -11.33 11.51 -10.03
C ASN A 3 -10.49 10.46 -9.30
N LEU A 4 -10.91 10.10 -8.09
CA LEU A 4 -10.32 9.01 -7.31
C LEU A 4 -10.77 7.66 -7.88
N ASN A 5 -9.82 6.74 -8.08
CA ASN A 5 -10.17 5.37 -8.45
C ASN A 5 -10.92 4.65 -7.32
N VAL A 6 -11.67 3.61 -7.66
CA VAL A 6 -12.47 2.82 -6.67
C VAL A 6 -11.58 2.29 -5.54
N PHE A 7 -10.35 1.90 -5.84
CA PHE A 7 -9.41 1.42 -4.83
C PHE A 7 -9.05 2.49 -3.79
N SER A 8 -8.81 3.73 -4.22
CA SER A 8 -8.56 4.88 -3.34
C SER A 8 -9.80 5.22 -2.49
N GLN A 9 -11.00 5.08 -3.06
CA GLN A 9 -12.25 5.25 -2.30
C GLN A 9 -12.37 4.17 -1.20
N ILE A 10 -12.05 2.91 -1.51
CA ILE A 10 -12.02 1.84 -0.50
C ILE A 10 -10.98 2.14 0.59
N LEU A 11 -9.77 2.55 0.22
CA LEU A 11 -8.73 2.92 1.20
C LEU A 11 -9.13 4.10 2.07
N SER A 12 -9.96 5.02 1.56
CA SER A 12 -10.44 6.16 2.34
C SER A 12 -11.39 5.78 3.49
N LEU A 13 -11.93 4.56 3.46
CA LEU A 13 -12.73 4.00 4.56
C LEU A 13 -11.87 3.59 5.76
N ILE A 14 -10.56 3.47 5.59
CA ILE A 14 -9.63 3.10 6.65
C ILE A 14 -9.18 4.37 7.37
N ASP A 15 -9.46 4.44 8.67
CA ASP A 15 -9.01 5.54 9.52
C ASP A 15 -7.47 5.58 9.58
N ARG A 16 -6.91 6.67 9.03
CA ARG A 16 -5.46 6.89 8.90
C ARG A 16 -4.83 7.24 10.24
N GLU A 17 -5.55 7.90 11.14
CA GLU A 17 -5.05 8.28 12.46
C GLU A 17 -4.97 7.04 13.35
N LEU A 18 -6.06 6.27 13.41
CA LEU A 18 -6.07 4.99 14.13
C LEU A 18 -4.98 4.04 13.63
N PHE A 19 -4.80 3.94 12.31
CA PHE A 19 -3.73 3.12 11.74
C PHE A 19 -2.33 3.61 12.17
N LYS A 20 -2.11 4.92 12.16
CA LYS A 20 -0.83 5.51 12.59
C LYS A 20 -0.55 5.24 14.07
N ASP A 21 -1.58 5.28 14.92
CA ASP A 21 -1.46 4.95 16.34
C ASP A 21 -1.09 3.48 16.55
N LEU A 22 -1.68 2.57 15.77
CA LEU A 22 -1.31 1.15 15.79
C LEU A 22 0.14 0.94 15.34
N VAL A 23 0.57 1.59 14.26
CA VAL A 23 1.96 1.53 13.78
C VAL A 23 2.94 2.01 14.86
N SER A 24 2.61 3.12 15.55
CA SER A 24 3.42 3.65 16.65
C SER A 24 3.46 2.69 17.84
N LYS A 25 2.29 2.20 18.27
CA LYS A 25 2.14 1.27 19.41
C LYS A 25 2.94 -0.01 19.20
N HIS A 26 2.88 -0.59 18.01
CA HIS A 26 3.55 -1.84 17.68
C HIS A 26 4.96 -1.66 17.10
N LYS A 27 5.39 -0.41 16.86
CA LYS A 27 6.68 -0.06 16.25
C LYS A 27 6.95 -0.83 14.94
N SER A 28 5.90 -1.08 14.15
CA SER A 28 5.97 -1.92 12.95
C SER A 28 6.91 -1.36 11.88
N ASP A 29 7.10 -0.04 11.85
CA ASP A 29 7.99 0.64 10.91
C ASP A 29 9.47 0.71 11.37
N LYS A 30 9.83 0.19 12.55
CA LYS A 30 11.17 0.36 13.16
C LYS A 30 12.31 -0.22 12.31
N HIS A 31 12.06 -1.33 11.62
CA HIS A 31 13.06 -2.05 10.81
C HIS A 31 12.64 -2.16 9.34
N GLN A 32 11.77 -1.26 8.89
CA GLN A 32 11.30 -1.27 7.51
C GLN A 32 12.45 -1.09 6.52
N LYS A 33 12.41 -1.82 5.39
CA LYS A 33 13.38 -1.69 4.30
C LYS A 33 12.69 -1.20 3.03
N GLY A 34 12.49 0.10 2.95
CA GLY A 34 12.05 0.81 1.75
C GLY A 34 10.54 0.96 1.56
N ILE A 35 9.70 0.25 2.34
CA ILE A 35 8.24 0.46 2.37
C ILE A 35 7.75 0.42 3.81
N ASN A 36 6.75 1.25 4.14
CA ASN A 36 6.17 1.31 5.48
C ASN A 36 4.93 0.41 5.62
N SER A 37 4.44 0.27 6.85
CA SER A 37 3.25 -0.52 7.18
C SER A 37 2.04 -0.14 6.35
N TRP A 38 1.87 1.15 6.03
CA TRP A 38 0.77 1.59 5.17
C TRP A 38 0.93 1.09 3.73
N THR A 39 2.12 1.24 3.16
CA THR A 39 2.43 0.77 1.81
C THR A 39 2.25 -0.75 1.73
N HIS A 40 2.65 -1.47 2.79
CA HIS A 40 2.43 -2.91 2.90
C HIS A 40 0.94 -3.26 2.93
N LEU A 41 0.13 -2.57 3.74
CA LEU A 41 -1.33 -2.76 3.78
C LEU A 41 -1.97 -2.55 2.40
N VAL A 42 -1.65 -1.43 1.74
CA VAL A 42 -2.16 -1.14 0.38
C VAL A 42 -1.76 -2.24 -0.60
N SER A 43 -0.55 -2.79 -0.46
CA SER A 43 -0.07 -3.88 -1.32
C SER A 43 -0.86 -5.17 -1.13
N MET A 44 -1.17 -5.52 0.11
CA MET A 44 -1.94 -6.72 0.42
C MET A 44 -3.41 -6.57 0.00
N LEU A 45 -4.01 -5.39 0.20
CA LEU A 45 -5.36 -5.13 -0.29
C LEU A 45 -5.43 -5.18 -1.82
N PHE A 46 -4.44 -4.59 -2.50
CA PHE A 46 -4.34 -4.70 -3.96
C PHE A 46 -4.25 -6.17 -4.40
N CYS A 47 -3.40 -6.97 -3.75
CA CYS A 47 -3.25 -8.39 -4.02
C CYS A 47 -4.60 -9.13 -4.00
N HIS A 48 -5.38 -8.94 -2.93
CA HIS A 48 -6.67 -9.59 -2.80
C HIS A 48 -7.70 -9.10 -3.82
N PHE A 49 -7.77 -7.81 -4.09
CA PHE A 49 -8.75 -7.24 -5.04
C PHE A 49 -8.40 -7.49 -6.50
N SER A 50 -7.11 -7.58 -6.84
CA SER A 50 -6.66 -7.89 -8.20
C SER A 50 -6.47 -9.38 -8.45
N SER A 51 -6.72 -10.23 -7.44
CA SER A 51 -6.38 -11.66 -7.46
C SER A 51 -4.95 -11.91 -7.95
N ALA A 52 -3.99 -11.14 -7.40
CA ALA A 52 -2.59 -11.25 -7.82
C ALA A 52 -1.98 -12.58 -7.35
N ASP A 53 -1.44 -13.36 -8.28
CA ASP A 53 -0.84 -14.68 -7.99
C ASP A 53 0.64 -14.59 -7.57
N SER A 54 1.28 -13.43 -7.75
CA SER A 54 2.68 -13.26 -7.38
C SER A 54 3.02 -11.87 -6.86
N VAL A 55 4.10 -11.80 -6.07
CA VAL A 55 4.72 -10.53 -5.64
C VAL A 55 5.17 -9.63 -6.80
N ARG A 56 5.38 -10.21 -8.00
CA ARG A 56 5.65 -9.42 -9.21
C ARG A 56 4.38 -8.76 -9.72
N ASP A 57 3.26 -9.46 -9.69
CA ASP A 57 1.97 -8.92 -10.14
C ASP A 57 1.52 -7.77 -9.23
N ILE A 58 1.72 -7.92 -7.91
CA ILE A 58 1.48 -6.84 -6.95
C ILE A 58 2.39 -5.63 -7.27
N SER A 59 3.70 -5.85 -7.39
CA SER A 59 4.67 -4.76 -7.63
C SER A 59 4.39 -4.04 -8.95
N ASN A 60 4.15 -4.80 -10.01
CA ASN A 60 3.89 -4.25 -11.34
C ASN A 60 2.50 -3.59 -11.43
N GLY A 61 1.48 -4.15 -10.79
CA GLY A 61 0.13 -3.59 -10.76
C GLY A 61 0.03 -2.27 -9.97
N LEU A 62 0.73 -2.18 -8.84
CA LEU A 62 0.86 -0.91 -8.12
C LEU A 62 1.69 0.10 -8.92
N ARG A 63 2.71 -0.37 -9.64
CA ARG A 63 3.53 0.49 -10.51
C ARG A 63 2.80 0.94 -11.78
N SER A 64 1.88 0.17 -12.34
CA SER A 64 1.05 0.66 -13.45
C SER A 64 0.05 1.72 -12.96
N THR A 65 -0.31 1.69 -11.68
CA THR A 65 -1.14 2.69 -11.00
C THR A 65 -0.36 3.98 -10.61
N THR A 66 0.94 4.09 -10.95
CA THR A 66 1.86 5.16 -10.50
C THR A 66 1.38 6.59 -10.76
N GLY A 67 0.53 6.82 -11.77
CA GLY A 67 -0.09 8.14 -11.99
C GLY A 67 -0.95 8.66 -10.83
N ASN A 68 -1.44 7.78 -9.94
CA ASN A 68 -2.41 8.08 -8.88
C ASN A 68 -1.99 7.61 -7.46
N LEU A 69 -0.74 7.20 -7.23
CA LEU A 69 -0.32 6.63 -5.92
C LEU A 69 -0.46 7.60 -4.75
N ASN A 70 -0.36 8.92 -5.00
CA ASN A 70 -0.60 9.95 -3.99
C ASN A 70 -1.99 9.81 -3.37
N HIS A 71 -3.00 9.41 -4.16
CA HIS A 71 -4.37 9.18 -3.68
C HIS A 71 -4.51 7.90 -2.85
N LEU A 72 -3.53 6.99 -2.90
CA LEU A 72 -3.47 5.82 -2.03
C LEU A 72 -2.65 6.10 -0.76
N GLY A 73 -2.08 7.30 -0.60
CA GLY A 73 -1.18 7.63 0.50
C GLY A 73 0.15 6.85 0.45
N VAL A 74 0.55 6.38 -0.73
CA VAL A 74 1.79 5.63 -0.97
C VAL A 74 2.77 6.53 -1.70
N VAL A 75 3.96 6.73 -1.13
CA VAL A 75 5.00 7.62 -1.70
C VAL A 75 5.65 7.01 -2.93
N ARG A 76 5.84 5.68 -2.92
CA ARG A 76 6.51 4.94 -3.99
C ARG A 76 5.92 3.55 -4.12
N ALA A 77 5.71 3.09 -5.34
CA ALA A 77 5.32 1.71 -5.59
C ALA A 77 6.37 0.74 -5.00
N PRO A 78 5.94 -0.28 -4.24
CA PRO A 78 6.84 -1.25 -3.64
C PRO A 78 7.46 -2.13 -4.74
N SER A 79 8.77 -2.43 -4.62
CA SER A 79 9.40 -3.44 -5.47
C SER A 79 9.06 -4.85 -5.00
N LYS A 80 9.29 -5.85 -5.86
CA LYS A 80 9.18 -7.27 -5.49
C LYS A 80 9.90 -7.58 -4.18
N SER A 81 11.14 -7.12 -4.01
CA SER A 81 11.93 -7.41 -2.82
C SER A 81 11.42 -6.68 -1.57
N ASN A 82 10.76 -5.53 -1.72
CA ASN A 82 10.11 -4.87 -0.59
C ASN A 82 8.90 -5.67 -0.10
N ILE A 83 8.06 -6.15 -1.02
CA ILE A 83 6.86 -6.94 -0.69
C ILE A 83 7.25 -8.27 -0.05
N SER A 84 8.32 -8.91 -0.53
CA SER A 84 8.79 -10.19 0.04
C SER A 84 9.54 -10.07 1.37
N TYR A 85 9.86 -8.86 1.82
CA TYR A 85 10.69 -8.66 3.02
C TYR A 85 9.87 -8.50 4.31
N ILE A 86 8.72 -7.84 4.21
CA ILE A 86 7.81 -7.57 5.34
C ILE A 86 6.91 -8.78 5.54
#